data_AF-A0A535QL22-F1
#
_entry.id   AF-A0A535QL22-F1
#
_cell.length_a   1.000
_cell.length_b   1.000
_cell.length_c   1.000
_cell.angle_alpha   90.00
_cell.angle_beta   90.00
_cell.angle_gamma   90.00
#
_symmetry.space_group_name_H-M   'P 1'
#
loop_
_entity.id
_entity.type
_entity.pdbx_description
1 polymer ?
#
loop_
_entity_poly.entity_id
_entity_poly.type
_entity_poly.pdbx_seq_one_letter_code
_entity_poly.pdbx_strand_id
1 'polypeptide(L)'
;MKRLRSWLSLAAVAALASALFGSVPSAAAASPHMALDCSQGRVACTEVQDPEKVFGQGVYVGHDEPSVLFYSNQAGAGNRMQYQLTLPSDPPQATANAFNFQLHPAFWFGMAMCDTQSFPEQLTTCTPDSDSNIVDPAVSPNHPGVAFMEMQFYPPGWVKWPPGNSCDATKWCAALNIDSLSSNAVTNLDLNPTCAARTGVEYVNFAFITTNGRPQPNSPPNPVESTLQTFTPDPNADLFMNSGDRITVTMHDTAHGLFIGLNDLTSGRSGSMTTSARNGFGQVKYAPAPSTDCTNIPFDFHPMYSTSSELTRVTWAAHSYNIAFADETGHFDNCAKVVNRGNCSVREGV
;
A
#
# COMPACT_ATOMS: atom_id res chain seq x y z
N MET A 1 50.96 38.12 51.94
CA MET A 1 50.50 36.71 51.91
C MET A 1 50.60 36.22 50.47
N LYS A 2 51.33 35.13 50.27
CA LYS A 2 52.04 34.76 49.03
C LYS A 2 51.12 34.11 47.99
N ARG A 3 51.31 34.51 46.74
CA ARG A 3 50.96 33.79 45.51
C ARG A 3 52.09 32.84 45.08
N LEU A 4 51.68 31.79 44.37
CA LEU A 4 52.44 30.93 43.43
C LEU A 4 53.58 30.04 43.98
N ARG A 5 53.47 28.73 43.75
CA ARG A 5 54.19 28.01 42.67
C ARG A 5 53.79 26.52 42.62
N SER A 6 53.61 26.05 41.40
CA SER A 6 53.41 24.67 40.96
C SER A 6 54.77 23.95 40.80
N TRP A 7 54.74 22.67 40.36
CA TRP A 7 55.80 21.77 39.83
C TRP A 7 56.28 20.72 40.86
N LEU A 8 56.39 19.40 40.64
CA LEU A 8 56.42 18.54 39.44
C LEU A 8 56.29 17.05 39.87
N SER A 9 55.64 16.25 39.01
CA SER A 9 55.93 14.87 38.50
C SER A 9 56.56 13.75 39.37
N LEU A 10 55.94 12.56 39.28
CA LEU A 10 56.51 11.18 39.11
C LEU A 10 55.32 10.21 39.28
N ALA A 11 55.10 9.11 38.58
CA ALA A 11 55.71 8.42 37.45
C ALA A 11 54.66 7.39 36.96
N ALA A 12 54.81 6.94 35.71
CA ALA A 12 53.95 5.97 35.05
C ALA A 12 54.04 4.56 35.66
N VAL A 13 52.89 3.86 35.70
CA VAL A 13 52.82 2.41 35.48
C VAL A 13 51.63 2.15 34.57
N ALA A 14 51.92 1.85 33.30
CA ALA A 14 51.01 1.19 32.39
C ALA A 14 51.06 -0.31 32.68
N ALA A 15 49.90 -0.97 32.81
CA ALA A 15 49.78 -2.39 32.56
C ALA A 15 48.40 -2.68 31.95
N LEU A 16 48.46 -3.25 30.75
CA LEU A 16 47.39 -3.56 29.82
C LEU A 16 46.30 -4.48 30.42
N ALA A 17 45.04 -4.13 30.18
CA ALA A 17 43.93 -5.09 30.13
C ALA A 17 42.87 -4.54 29.15
N SER A 18 43.16 -4.62 27.85
CA SER A 18 42.24 -4.19 26.79
C SER A 18 42.35 -5.12 25.60
N ALA A 19 41.88 -6.35 25.75
CA ALA A 19 41.54 -7.23 24.63
C ALA A 19 40.65 -8.36 25.17
N LEU A 20 39.65 -8.76 24.38
CA LEU A 20 38.60 -9.75 24.66
C LEU A 20 37.28 -9.18 25.21
N PHE A 21 36.75 -8.14 24.58
CA PHE A 21 35.32 -8.11 24.34
C PHE A 21 35.12 -8.33 22.84
N GLY A 22 34.76 -9.56 22.47
CA GLY A 22 34.22 -9.81 21.15
C GLY A 22 33.05 -8.86 20.93
N SER A 23 33.04 -8.18 19.79
CA SER A 23 31.88 -7.44 19.32
C SER A 23 30.71 -8.40 19.23
N VAL A 24 29.87 -8.42 20.28
CA VAL A 24 28.55 -9.03 20.22
C VAL A 24 27.84 -8.27 19.09
N PRO A 25 27.40 -8.93 18.01
CA PRO A 25 26.55 -8.25 17.05
C PRO A 25 25.34 -7.76 17.84
N SER A 26 25.11 -6.45 17.89
CA SER A 26 23.82 -5.95 18.31
C SER A 26 22.81 -6.63 17.42
N ALA A 27 21.96 -7.47 18.01
CA ALA A 27 20.75 -7.92 17.34
C ALA A 27 20.06 -6.63 16.88
N ALA A 28 20.01 -6.39 15.57
CA ALA A 28 19.23 -5.30 15.02
C ALA A 28 17.82 -5.47 15.61
N ALA A 29 17.34 -4.45 16.32
CA ALA A 29 16.02 -4.51 16.91
C ALA A 29 15.03 -4.84 15.78
N ALA A 30 14.32 -5.95 15.92
CA ALA A 30 13.25 -6.30 14.99
C ALA A 30 12.29 -5.12 14.96
N SER A 31 12.00 -4.65 13.77
CA SER A 31 11.18 -3.46 13.63
C SER A 31 9.74 -3.77 13.98
N PRO A 32 8.99 -2.80 14.54
CA PRO A 32 7.65 -3.06 15.03
C PRO A 32 6.76 -3.50 13.88
N HIS A 33 5.86 -4.47 14.17
CA HIS A 33 4.78 -4.84 13.25
C HIS A 33 3.93 -3.59 12.96
N MET A 34 3.50 -3.46 11.73
CA MET A 34 2.58 -2.43 11.28
C MET A 34 1.78 -3.01 10.11
N ALA A 35 0.49 -2.72 10.03
CA ALA A 35 -0.35 -3.02 8.87
C ALA A 35 -1.18 -1.78 8.54
N LEU A 36 -1.70 -1.71 7.31
CA LEU A 36 -2.75 -0.76 6.98
C LEU A 36 -4.07 -1.32 7.50
N ASP A 37 -4.71 -0.55 8.37
CA ASP A 37 -6.04 -0.81 8.91
C ASP A 37 -6.95 0.30 8.39
N CYS A 38 -7.79 -0.05 7.41
CA CYS A 38 -8.63 0.91 6.69
C CYS A 38 -9.74 1.49 7.56
N SER A 39 -10.08 0.84 8.68
CA SER A 39 -11.03 1.40 9.66
C SER A 39 -10.54 2.68 10.34
N GLN A 40 -9.25 3.02 10.21
CA GLN A 40 -8.63 4.19 10.84
C GLN A 40 -8.49 5.40 9.90
N GLY A 41 -9.15 5.39 8.73
CA GLY A 41 -9.15 6.55 7.82
C GLY A 41 -7.78 6.80 7.18
N ARG A 42 -7.12 5.72 6.73
CA ARG A 42 -5.86 5.85 5.99
C ARG A 42 -6.16 6.08 4.52
N VAL A 43 -5.59 7.15 3.97
CA VAL A 43 -5.73 7.66 2.58
C VAL A 43 -5.29 6.70 1.45
N ALA A 44 -5.12 5.41 1.72
CA ALA A 44 -4.52 4.45 0.79
C ALA A 44 -5.34 3.15 0.66
N CYS A 45 -6.57 3.13 1.17
CA CYS A 45 -7.47 1.99 1.11
C CYS A 45 -8.53 2.18 0.03
N THR A 46 -8.99 1.07 -0.58
CA THR A 46 -10.04 1.09 -1.62
C THR A 46 -11.43 1.41 -1.08
N GLU A 47 -11.59 1.36 0.25
CA GLU A 47 -12.83 1.54 0.99
C GLU A 47 -13.86 0.44 0.78
N VAL A 48 -14.61 0.11 1.83
CA VAL A 48 -15.74 -0.81 1.74
C VAL A 48 -17.02 -0.07 1.33
N GLN A 49 -17.92 -0.75 0.63
CA GLN A 49 -19.17 -0.16 0.14
C GLN A 49 -20.06 0.43 1.26
N ASP A 50 -20.00 -0.14 2.46
CA ASP A 50 -20.76 0.31 3.63
C ASP A 50 -19.83 0.29 4.87
N PRO A 51 -19.10 1.40 5.13
CA PRO A 51 -18.14 1.45 6.23
C PRO A 51 -18.81 1.33 7.59
N GLU A 52 -20.05 1.80 7.74
CA GLU A 52 -20.78 1.65 9.00
C GLU A 52 -21.15 0.20 9.30
N LYS A 53 -21.42 -0.59 8.25
CA LYS A 53 -21.70 -2.02 8.39
C LYS A 53 -20.44 -2.82 8.73
N VAL A 54 -19.31 -2.51 8.11
CA VAL A 54 -18.06 -3.29 8.26
C VAL A 54 -17.25 -2.84 9.47
N PHE A 55 -17.11 -1.53 9.68
CA PHE A 55 -16.27 -0.96 10.74
C PHE A 55 -17.06 -0.48 11.95
N GLY A 56 -18.39 -0.38 11.83
CA GLY A 56 -19.31 -0.01 12.91
C GLY A 56 -19.95 1.36 12.73
N GLN A 57 -21.08 1.55 13.40
CA GLN A 57 -21.90 2.76 13.29
C GLN A 57 -21.12 4.05 13.60
N GLY A 58 -21.28 5.07 12.76
CA GLY A 58 -20.61 6.36 12.89
C GLY A 58 -19.16 6.40 12.40
N VAL A 59 -18.64 5.30 11.85
CA VAL A 59 -17.36 5.28 11.14
C VAL A 59 -17.61 5.73 9.70
N TYR A 60 -17.12 6.93 9.37
CA TYR A 60 -17.01 7.39 8.00
C TYR A 60 -15.57 7.18 7.54
N VAL A 61 -15.42 6.33 6.54
CA VAL A 61 -14.21 6.24 5.74
C VAL A 61 -14.69 6.52 4.32
N GLY A 62 -14.29 7.66 3.78
CA GLY A 62 -14.81 8.11 2.52
C GLY A 62 -13.84 9.08 1.88
N HIS A 63 -13.32 8.62 0.77
CA HIS A 63 -12.44 9.33 -0.11
C HIS A 63 -13.23 9.93 -1.28
N ASP A 64 -12.71 11.01 -1.84
CA ASP A 64 -13.25 11.61 -3.05
C ASP A 64 -12.37 11.15 -4.22
N GLU A 65 -12.76 10.04 -4.86
CA GLU A 65 -11.96 9.32 -5.87
C GLU A 65 -12.67 9.24 -7.24
N PRO A 66 -12.60 10.30 -8.07
CA PRO A 66 -13.08 10.21 -9.45
C PRO A 66 -12.31 9.12 -10.22
N SER A 67 -13.07 8.27 -10.92
CA SER A 67 -12.51 7.13 -11.65
C SER A 67 -12.92 7.08 -13.12
N VAL A 68 -12.03 6.52 -13.93
CA VAL A 68 -12.21 6.20 -15.35
C VAL A 68 -12.13 4.69 -15.51
N LEU A 69 -13.19 4.10 -16.06
CA LEU A 69 -13.31 2.65 -16.23
C LEU A 69 -13.03 2.25 -17.68
N PHE A 70 -12.25 1.19 -17.86
CA PHE A 70 -11.88 0.69 -19.18
C PHE A 70 -12.57 -0.64 -19.46
N TYR A 71 -13.57 -0.62 -20.34
CA TYR A 71 -14.32 -1.81 -20.74
C TYR A 71 -13.97 -2.28 -22.15
N SER A 72 -13.83 -3.60 -22.28
CA SER A 72 -13.67 -4.29 -23.54
C SER A 72 -13.94 -5.78 -23.32
N ASN A 73 -14.73 -6.37 -24.22
CA ASN A 73 -15.01 -7.81 -24.25
C ASN A 73 -13.91 -8.60 -25.00
N GLN A 74 -12.78 -7.97 -25.35
CA GLN A 74 -11.64 -8.66 -25.92
C GLN A 74 -10.91 -9.43 -24.82
N ALA A 75 -10.63 -10.71 -25.04
CA ALA A 75 -9.82 -11.50 -24.11
C ALA A 75 -8.47 -10.82 -23.89
N GLY A 76 -8.07 -10.69 -22.62
CA GLY A 76 -6.90 -9.96 -22.17
C GLY A 76 -7.20 -8.53 -21.68
N ALA A 77 -8.39 -7.99 -21.94
CA ALA A 77 -8.76 -6.67 -21.46
C ALA A 77 -8.96 -6.59 -19.94
N GLY A 78 -9.17 -7.74 -19.27
CA GLY A 78 -9.30 -7.82 -17.82
C GLY A 78 -7.99 -8.04 -17.05
N ASN A 79 -6.87 -8.24 -17.76
CA ASN A 79 -5.63 -8.73 -17.13
C ASN A 79 -4.33 -8.24 -17.77
N ARG A 80 -4.37 -7.56 -18.92
CA ARG A 80 -3.17 -7.09 -19.62
C ARG A 80 -3.32 -5.63 -20.05
N MET A 81 -2.64 -4.75 -19.33
CA MET A 81 -2.72 -3.31 -19.51
C MET A 81 -1.36 -2.69 -19.80
N GLN A 82 -1.36 -1.64 -20.62
CA GLN A 82 -0.24 -0.73 -20.74
C GLN A 82 -0.75 0.71 -20.76
N TYR A 83 -0.21 1.55 -19.89
CA TYR A 83 -0.51 2.97 -19.81
C TYR A 83 0.74 3.79 -20.05
N GLN A 84 0.58 4.96 -20.66
CA GLN A 84 1.63 5.97 -20.72
C GLN A 84 1.10 7.23 -20.07
N LEU A 85 1.84 7.74 -19.10
CA LEU A 85 1.53 8.99 -18.40
C LEU A 85 2.75 9.89 -18.30
N THR A 86 2.50 11.16 -18.07
CA THR A 86 3.51 12.11 -17.62
C THR A 86 3.23 12.38 -16.16
N LEU A 87 4.22 12.17 -15.27
CA LEU A 87 4.03 12.46 -13.86
C LEU A 87 3.72 13.94 -13.66
N PRO A 88 2.69 14.29 -12.87
CA PRO A 88 2.34 15.67 -12.61
C PRO A 88 3.53 16.49 -12.08
N SER A 89 3.55 17.77 -12.43
CA SER A 89 4.58 18.71 -11.98
C SER A 89 4.03 19.68 -10.96
N ASP A 90 4.81 19.96 -9.93
CA ASP A 90 4.46 20.98 -8.95
C ASP A 90 4.61 22.39 -9.56
N PRO A 91 3.81 23.35 -9.09
CA PRO A 91 3.99 24.74 -9.47
C PRO A 91 5.35 25.28 -8.96
N PRO A 92 5.99 26.20 -9.70
CA PRO A 92 7.26 26.79 -9.30
C PRO A 92 7.17 27.71 -8.06
N GLN A 93 5.97 28.18 -7.69
CA GLN A 93 5.72 28.98 -6.48
C GLN A 93 4.36 28.63 -5.83
N ALA A 94 4.34 28.68 -4.50
CA ALA A 94 3.20 28.33 -3.64
C ALA A 94 2.09 29.39 -3.57
N THR A 95 2.30 30.60 -4.11
CA THR A 95 1.49 31.78 -3.75
C THR A 95 0.12 31.86 -4.44
N ALA A 96 -0.20 30.95 -5.37
CA ALA A 96 -1.52 30.84 -5.99
C ALA A 96 -1.89 29.43 -6.49
N ASN A 97 -1.00 28.44 -6.34
CA ASN A 97 -1.16 27.11 -6.93
C ASN A 97 -0.99 26.04 -5.86
N ALA A 98 -1.81 24.98 -5.92
CA ALA A 98 -1.67 23.80 -5.06
C ALA A 98 -0.57 22.87 -5.59
N PHE A 99 0.19 22.27 -4.67
CA PHE A 99 1.16 21.21 -4.96
C PHE A 99 0.44 19.88 -5.18
N ASN A 100 1.08 18.93 -5.86
CA ASN A 100 0.49 17.63 -6.15
C ASN A 100 0.11 16.89 -4.87
N PHE A 101 0.91 16.95 -3.81
CA PHE A 101 0.53 16.32 -2.54
C PHE A 101 -0.72 16.92 -1.90
N GLN A 102 -1.10 18.15 -2.26
CA GLN A 102 -2.33 18.79 -1.77
C GLN A 102 -3.54 18.42 -2.61
N LEU A 103 -3.33 18.07 -3.87
CA LEU A 103 -4.39 17.76 -4.83
C LEU A 103 -4.65 16.25 -4.94
N HIS A 104 -3.60 15.45 -4.81
CA HIS A 104 -3.56 14.03 -5.16
C HIS A 104 -2.78 13.22 -4.11
N PRO A 105 -3.35 12.80 -2.98
CA PRO A 105 -2.63 11.93 -2.06
C PRO A 105 -2.08 10.67 -2.75
N ALA A 106 -2.82 10.11 -3.70
CA ALA A 106 -2.31 9.13 -4.65
C ALA A 106 -3.18 9.14 -5.91
N PHE A 107 -2.62 8.77 -7.05
CA PHE A 107 -3.43 8.27 -8.16
C PHE A 107 -3.01 6.85 -8.47
N TRP A 108 -3.89 6.08 -9.09
CA TRP A 108 -3.65 4.66 -9.27
C TRP A 108 -4.27 4.05 -10.51
N PHE A 109 -3.72 2.90 -10.91
CA PHE A 109 -4.34 1.99 -11.86
C PHE A 109 -4.82 0.73 -11.14
N GLY A 110 -6.07 0.37 -11.39
CA GLY A 110 -6.79 -0.68 -10.67
C GLY A 110 -6.94 -1.98 -11.46
N MET A 111 -7.01 -3.11 -10.76
CA MET A 111 -7.37 -4.42 -11.31
C MET A 111 -8.00 -5.31 -10.24
N ALA A 112 -9.07 -6.04 -10.60
CA ALA A 112 -9.64 -7.07 -9.74
C ALA A 112 -8.77 -8.33 -9.76
N MET A 113 -8.46 -8.85 -8.57
CA MET A 113 -7.56 -9.97 -8.35
C MET A 113 -8.29 -11.13 -7.69
N CYS A 114 -7.89 -12.36 -8.01
CA CYS A 114 -8.31 -13.55 -7.27
C CYS A 114 -7.80 -13.48 -5.83
N ASP A 115 -8.70 -13.61 -4.85
CA ASP A 115 -8.35 -13.81 -3.45
C ASP A 115 -9.34 -14.73 -2.76
N THR A 116 -8.95 -15.97 -2.52
CA THR A 116 -9.82 -16.99 -1.91
C THR A 116 -10.05 -16.83 -0.41
N GLN A 117 -9.40 -15.85 0.22
CA GLN A 117 -9.60 -15.44 1.61
C GLN A 117 -10.04 -13.96 1.70
N SER A 118 -10.79 -13.54 0.68
CA SER A 118 -11.51 -12.28 0.67
C SER A 118 -13.00 -12.54 0.40
N PHE A 119 -13.80 -11.52 0.67
CA PHE A 119 -15.24 -11.51 0.48
C PHE A 119 -15.62 -12.03 -0.91
N PRO A 120 -16.64 -12.90 -1.02
CA PRO A 120 -17.60 -13.25 0.04
C PRO A 120 -17.28 -14.52 0.85
N GLU A 121 -16.06 -15.07 0.76
CA GLU A 121 -15.64 -16.28 1.51
C GLU A 121 -16.51 -17.51 1.27
N GLN A 122 -16.92 -17.75 0.01
CA GLN A 122 -17.83 -18.85 -0.35
C GLN A 122 -17.13 -19.99 -1.10
N LEU A 123 -16.06 -19.69 -1.83
CA LEU A 123 -15.31 -20.64 -2.63
C LEU A 123 -13.83 -20.61 -2.28
N THR A 124 -13.20 -21.77 -2.27
CA THR A 124 -11.76 -21.94 -2.04
C THR A 124 -10.93 -21.88 -3.33
N THR A 125 -11.56 -21.54 -4.45
CA THR A 125 -10.93 -21.48 -5.77
C THR A 125 -11.38 -20.25 -6.54
N CYS A 126 -10.44 -19.64 -7.26
CA CYS A 126 -10.67 -18.63 -8.26
C CYS A 126 -9.88 -19.04 -9.51
N THR A 127 -10.50 -19.03 -10.69
CA THR A 127 -9.79 -19.40 -11.92
C THR A 127 -9.17 -18.13 -12.51
N PRO A 128 -7.83 -17.97 -12.54
CA PRO A 128 -7.21 -16.77 -13.10
C PRO A 128 -7.69 -16.43 -14.51
N ASP A 129 -7.70 -15.15 -14.86
CA ASP A 129 -7.93 -14.66 -16.23
C ASP A 129 -9.23 -15.17 -16.87
N SER A 130 -10.29 -15.39 -16.09
CA SER A 130 -11.48 -16.10 -16.55
C SER A 130 -12.78 -15.42 -16.17
N ASP A 131 -13.61 -15.19 -17.20
CA ASP A 131 -14.97 -14.69 -17.03
C ASP A 131 -15.92 -15.75 -16.45
N SER A 132 -15.46 -17.00 -16.26
CA SER A 132 -16.21 -17.98 -15.46
C SER A 132 -16.36 -17.57 -13.99
N ASN A 133 -15.57 -16.59 -13.53
CA ASN A 133 -15.71 -16.02 -12.19
C ASN A 133 -16.85 -14.98 -12.11
N ILE A 134 -17.41 -14.54 -13.25
CA ILE A 134 -18.58 -13.66 -13.26
C ILE A 134 -19.79 -14.47 -12.82
N VAL A 135 -20.22 -14.24 -11.59
CA VAL A 135 -21.38 -14.89 -10.99
C VAL A 135 -22.36 -13.80 -10.57
N ASP A 136 -23.63 -13.96 -10.95
CA ASP A 136 -24.71 -13.08 -10.49
C ASP A 136 -25.13 -13.47 -9.06
N PRO A 137 -24.99 -12.58 -8.06
CA PRO A 137 -25.36 -12.87 -6.68
C PRO A 137 -26.86 -13.11 -6.49
N ALA A 138 -27.71 -12.67 -7.43
CA ALA A 138 -29.12 -13.02 -7.42
C ALA A 138 -29.38 -14.47 -7.85
N VAL A 139 -28.41 -15.12 -8.48
CA VAL A 139 -28.52 -16.50 -9.00
C VAL A 139 -27.82 -17.51 -8.09
N SER A 140 -26.65 -17.17 -7.56
CA SER A 140 -25.87 -18.06 -6.71
C SER A 140 -25.20 -17.26 -5.59
N PRO A 141 -25.24 -17.73 -4.33
CA PRO A 141 -24.44 -17.12 -3.27
C PRO A 141 -22.96 -17.51 -3.38
N ASN A 142 -22.59 -18.51 -4.18
CA ASN A 142 -21.23 -19.00 -4.27
C ASN A 142 -20.43 -18.20 -5.31
N HIS A 143 -19.57 -17.29 -4.84
CA HIS A 143 -18.64 -16.52 -5.67
C HIS A 143 -17.19 -16.80 -5.24
N PRO A 144 -16.24 -16.76 -6.19
CA PRO A 144 -14.83 -16.66 -5.84
C PRO A 144 -14.60 -15.37 -5.04
N GLY A 145 -13.74 -15.44 -4.04
CA GLY A 145 -13.31 -14.24 -3.33
C GLY A 145 -12.45 -13.35 -4.23
N VAL A 146 -12.50 -12.04 -3.97
CA VAL A 146 -11.89 -11.01 -4.82
C VAL A 146 -11.15 -9.98 -3.98
N ALA A 147 -9.98 -9.58 -4.46
CA ALA A 147 -9.21 -8.44 -3.96
C ALA A 147 -9.16 -7.34 -5.03
N PHE A 148 -8.82 -6.12 -4.63
CA PHE A 148 -8.57 -5.03 -5.55
C PHE A 148 -7.12 -4.59 -5.48
N MET A 149 -6.44 -4.56 -6.63
CA MET A 149 -5.07 -4.12 -6.73
C MET A 149 -5.04 -2.66 -7.16
N GLU A 150 -4.32 -1.83 -6.41
CA GLU A 150 -4.03 -0.45 -6.77
C GLU A 150 -2.53 -0.26 -6.98
N MET A 151 -2.14 0.08 -8.20
CA MET A 151 -0.79 0.53 -8.51
C MET A 151 -0.73 2.04 -8.27
N GLN A 152 -0.43 2.43 -7.04
CA GLN A 152 -0.45 3.81 -6.54
C GLN A 152 0.85 4.57 -6.82
N PHE A 153 0.71 5.84 -7.22
CA PHE A 153 1.80 6.80 -7.36
C PHE A 153 1.65 7.90 -6.32
N TYR A 154 2.73 8.17 -5.58
CA TYR A 154 2.70 9.17 -4.52
C TYR A 154 3.51 10.41 -4.88
N PRO A 155 2.94 11.61 -4.71
CA PRO A 155 3.63 12.86 -5.01
C PRO A 155 4.75 13.15 -4.00
N PRO A 156 5.77 13.92 -4.40
CA PRO A 156 6.79 14.40 -3.50
C PRO A 156 6.30 15.53 -2.58
N GLY A 157 7.10 15.85 -1.56
CA GLY A 157 7.04 17.13 -0.87
C GLY A 157 6.18 17.17 0.40
N TRP A 158 5.38 16.14 0.69
CA TRP A 158 4.66 16.02 1.96
C TRP A 158 5.44 15.26 3.02
N VAL A 159 4.80 15.03 4.17
CA VAL A 159 5.32 14.20 5.25
C VAL A 159 5.60 12.80 4.72
N LYS A 160 6.80 12.29 5.04
CA LYS A 160 7.20 10.96 4.60
C LYS A 160 6.29 9.88 5.16
N TRP A 161 6.09 8.82 4.40
CA TRP A 161 5.53 7.54 4.85
C TRP A 161 6.16 7.04 6.17
N PRO A 162 5.41 6.36 7.06
CA PRO A 162 3.94 6.22 7.08
C PRO A 162 3.13 7.37 7.75
N PRO A 163 3.70 8.39 8.42
CA PRO A 163 2.88 9.50 8.91
C PRO A 163 2.20 10.35 7.82
N GLY A 164 2.72 10.33 6.61
CA GLY A 164 2.06 10.83 5.40
C GLY A 164 2.20 9.82 4.26
N ASN A 165 2.19 10.31 3.03
CA ASN A 165 2.16 9.51 1.81
C ASN A 165 3.33 9.81 0.84
N SER A 166 4.12 10.87 1.04
CA SER A 166 5.28 11.13 0.19
C SER A 166 6.44 10.19 0.50
N CYS A 167 7.26 9.85 -0.50
CA CYS A 167 8.50 9.11 -0.26
C CYS A 167 9.74 9.99 -0.14
N ASP A 168 9.77 11.08 -0.91
CA ASP A 168 10.87 12.01 -0.99
C ASP A 168 10.38 13.45 -1.04
N ALA A 169 11.26 14.39 -0.74
CA ALA A 169 10.96 15.82 -0.81
C ALA A 169 10.76 16.31 -2.25
N THR A 170 11.33 15.61 -3.24
CA THR A 170 11.41 16.08 -4.65
C THR A 170 11.08 15.02 -5.69
N LYS A 171 10.99 13.75 -5.29
CA LYS A 171 10.75 12.63 -6.20
C LYS A 171 9.48 11.86 -5.89
N TRP A 172 8.76 11.52 -6.96
CA TRP A 172 7.68 10.55 -6.93
C TRP A 172 8.23 9.16 -6.61
N CYS A 173 7.38 8.36 -6.00
CA CYS A 173 7.55 6.93 -5.84
C CYS A 173 6.25 6.24 -6.20
N ALA A 174 6.30 4.92 -6.24
CA ALA A 174 5.17 4.09 -6.60
C ALA A 174 5.15 2.87 -5.67
N ALA A 175 3.96 2.43 -5.26
CA ALA A 175 3.77 1.20 -4.54
C ALA A 175 2.56 0.44 -5.08
N LEU A 176 2.58 -0.85 -4.80
CA LEU A 176 1.48 -1.75 -5.05
C LEU A 176 0.72 -2.00 -3.76
N ASN A 177 -0.59 -1.81 -3.81
CA ASN A 177 -1.53 -2.23 -2.78
C ASN A 177 -2.42 -3.35 -3.34
N ILE A 178 -2.72 -4.36 -2.54
CA ILE A 178 -3.76 -5.35 -2.84
C ILE A 178 -4.65 -5.46 -1.61
N ASP A 179 -5.83 -4.88 -1.75
CA ASP A 179 -6.82 -4.71 -0.70
C ASP A 179 -7.81 -5.86 -0.76
N SER A 180 -8.12 -6.43 0.40
CA SER A 180 -8.98 -7.60 0.56
C SER A 180 -9.88 -7.42 1.77
N LEU A 181 -11.10 -7.95 1.72
CA LEU A 181 -12.05 -7.87 2.83
C LEU A 181 -12.31 -9.25 3.44
N SER A 182 -11.90 -9.47 4.68
CA SER A 182 -12.05 -10.74 5.38
C SER A 182 -13.44 -10.88 6.03
N SER A 183 -14.47 -11.05 5.20
CA SER A 183 -15.88 -11.11 5.62
C SER A 183 -16.71 -12.08 4.77
N ASN A 184 -17.70 -12.72 5.40
CA ASN A 184 -18.61 -13.66 4.74
C ASN A 184 -20.05 -13.14 4.76
N ALA A 185 -20.58 -12.83 3.57
CA ALA A 185 -21.93 -12.28 3.42
C ALA A 185 -23.07 -13.23 3.83
N VAL A 186 -22.83 -14.55 3.75
CA VAL A 186 -23.86 -15.57 4.00
C VAL A 186 -23.98 -15.87 5.49
N THR A 187 -22.86 -15.98 6.18
CA THR A 187 -22.84 -16.23 7.63
C THR A 187 -22.88 -14.93 8.45
N ASN A 188 -22.60 -13.78 7.82
CA ASN A 188 -22.38 -12.49 8.48
C ASN A 188 -21.31 -12.57 9.57
N LEU A 189 -20.24 -13.30 9.29
CA LEU A 189 -19.07 -13.40 10.16
C LEU A 189 -17.88 -12.72 9.51
N ASP A 190 -17.18 -11.91 10.30
CA ASP A 190 -15.90 -11.32 9.92
C ASP A 190 -14.73 -12.12 10.49
N LEU A 191 -13.52 -11.74 10.09
CA LEU A 191 -12.28 -12.21 10.69
C LEU A 191 -12.30 -12.10 12.20
N ASN A 192 -11.68 -13.06 12.90
CA ASN A 192 -11.60 -13.00 14.35
C ASN A 192 -10.91 -11.72 14.85
N PRO A 193 -11.33 -11.17 16.00
CA PRO A 193 -10.81 -9.91 16.51
C PRO A 193 -9.31 -9.95 16.84
N THR A 194 -8.73 -11.13 17.11
CA THR A 194 -7.29 -11.26 17.35
C THR A 194 -6.48 -10.97 16.08
N CYS A 195 -6.91 -11.48 14.93
CA CYS A 195 -6.23 -11.22 13.66
C CYS A 195 -6.63 -9.88 13.04
N ALA A 196 -7.90 -9.46 13.19
CA ALA A 196 -8.35 -8.14 12.76
C ALA A 196 -7.57 -7.01 13.47
N ALA A 197 -7.28 -7.14 14.76
CA ALA A 197 -6.44 -6.17 15.48
C ALA A 197 -4.98 -6.10 14.98
N ARG A 198 -4.54 -7.11 14.23
CA ARG A 198 -3.20 -7.17 13.63
C ARG A 198 -3.20 -6.69 12.18
N THR A 199 -4.23 -7.03 11.40
CA THR A 199 -4.20 -6.88 9.94
C THR A 199 -5.26 -5.93 9.38
N GLY A 200 -6.25 -5.55 10.19
CA GLY A 200 -7.51 -5.00 9.70
C GLY A 200 -8.50 -6.11 9.32
N VAL A 201 -9.78 -5.75 9.17
CA VAL A 201 -10.78 -6.63 8.50
C VAL A 201 -10.69 -6.44 6.99
N GLU A 202 -10.54 -5.19 6.55
CA GLU A 202 -9.96 -4.84 5.26
C GLU A 202 -8.44 -4.78 5.44
N TYR A 203 -7.73 -5.71 4.80
CA TYR A 203 -6.29 -5.89 4.94
C TYR A 203 -5.60 -5.63 3.61
N VAL A 204 -4.35 -5.14 3.68
CA VAL A 204 -3.61 -4.71 2.49
C VAL A 204 -2.26 -5.41 2.39
N ASN A 205 -1.99 -6.06 1.26
CA ASN A 205 -0.61 -6.39 0.88
C ASN A 205 0.04 -5.13 0.28
N PHE A 206 1.24 -4.78 0.73
CA PHE A 206 1.90 -3.53 0.33
C PHE A 206 3.35 -3.75 -0.07
N ALA A 207 3.77 -3.20 -1.22
CA ALA A 207 5.19 -3.14 -1.57
C ALA A 207 5.52 -1.98 -2.51
N PHE A 208 6.57 -1.22 -2.20
CA PHE A 208 7.12 -0.24 -3.13
C PHE A 208 7.63 -0.92 -4.41
N ILE A 209 7.50 -0.22 -5.54
CA ILE A 209 8.08 -0.66 -6.81
C ILE A 209 9.60 -0.48 -6.73
N THR A 210 10.32 -1.59 -6.76
CA THR A 210 11.78 -1.59 -6.62
C THR A 210 12.49 -1.73 -7.95
N THR A 211 13.74 -1.29 -7.99
CA THR A 211 14.59 -1.36 -9.18
C THR A 211 14.97 -2.80 -9.59
N ASN A 212 14.72 -3.79 -8.73
CA ASN A 212 15.12 -5.18 -8.95
C ASN A 212 13.95 -6.20 -8.93
N GLY A 213 12.70 -5.75 -8.77
CA GLY A 213 11.53 -6.64 -8.80
C GLY A 213 11.28 -7.43 -7.51
N ARG A 214 12.01 -7.13 -6.43
CA ARG A 214 11.86 -7.77 -5.11
C ARG A 214 11.44 -6.75 -4.06
N PRO A 215 10.68 -7.13 -3.03
CA PRO A 215 10.44 -6.23 -1.90
C PRO A 215 11.75 -5.76 -1.27
N GLN A 216 11.69 -4.62 -0.61
CA GLN A 216 12.82 -4.10 0.14
C GLN A 216 13.28 -5.08 1.24
N PRO A 217 14.53 -5.00 1.70
CA PRO A 217 15.02 -5.84 2.78
C PRO A 217 14.20 -5.67 4.08
N ASN A 218 13.73 -6.78 4.64
CA ASN A 218 12.92 -6.81 5.87
C ASN A 218 11.56 -6.09 5.77
N SER A 219 11.04 -5.97 4.54
CA SER A 219 9.74 -5.37 4.21
C SER A 219 8.80 -6.43 3.63
N PRO A 220 8.34 -7.42 4.42
CA PRO A 220 7.44 -8.45 3.92
C PRO A 220 6.11 -7.82 3.48
N PRO A 221 5.65 -8.06 2.23
CA PRO A 221 4.45 -7.40 1.73
C PRO A 221 3.14 -7.81 2.42
N ASN A 222 3.06 -9.02 2.95
CA ASN A 222 1.83 -9.53 3.55
C ASN A 222 1.51 -8.85 4.89
N PRO A 223 0.23 -8.55 5.18
CA PRO A 223 -0.18 -7.78 6.35
C PRO A 223 0.05 -8.49 7.70
N VAL A 224 0.14 -9.82 7.72
CA VAL A 224 0.40 -10.57 8.97
C VAL A 224 1.83 -10.32 9.44
N GLU A 225 2.79 -10.28 8.52
CA GLU A 225 4.23 -10.16 8.83
C GLU A 225 4.78 -8.75 8.61
N SER A 226 4.00 -7.86 7.98
CA SER A 226 4.40 -6.49 7.66
C SER A 226 4.93 -5.72 8.86
N THR A 227 5.92 -4.87 8.59
CA THR A 227 6.66 -4.10 9.59
C THR A 227 6.63 -2.64 9.22
N LEU A 228 7.13 -1.77 10.11
CA LEU A 228 7.36 -0.37 9.77
C LEU A 228 8.14 -0.18 8.46
N GLN A 229 9.12 -1.05 8.15
CA GLN A 229 9.91 -0.97 6.91
C GLN A 229 9.07 -1.29 5.68
N THR A 230 8.03 -2.11 5.80
CA THR A 230 7.12 -2.41 4.68
C THR A 230 6.57 -1.15 4.06
N PHE A 231 6.35 -0.13 4.90
CA PHE A 231 5.79 1.17 4.52
C PHE A 231 6.80 2.30 4.72
N THR A 232 8.11 2.01 4.71
CA THR A 232 9.15 3.04 4.77
C THR A 232 9.93 3.02 3.45
N PRO A 233 9.94 4.12 2.68
CA PRO A 233 10.68 4.18 1.42
C PRO A 233 12.20 4.00 1.63
N ASP A 234 12.83 3.21 0.76
CA ASP A 234 14.28 2.99 0.73
C ASP A 234 14.89 3.49 -0.59
N PRO A 235 15.64 4.61 -0.58
CA PRO A 235 16.29 5.16 -1.78
C PRO A 235 17.32 4.24 -2.43
N ASN A 236 17.76 3.18 -1.76
CA ASN A 236 18.69 2.20 -2.33
C ASN A 236 17.98 1.04 -3.05
N ALA A 237 16.68 0.87 -2.84
CA ALA A 237 15.90 -0.22 -3.41
C ALA A 237 14.83 0.29 -4.39
N ASP A 238 14.11 1.34 -4.01
CA ASP A 238 12.90 1.81 -4.70
C ASP A 238 13.20 2.56 -5.98
N LEU A 239 12.25 2.52 -6.92
CA LEU A 239 12.23 3.40 -8.07
C LEU A 239 11.70 4.79 -7.66
N PHE A 240 12.60 5.77 -7.66
CA PHE A 240 12.26 7.18 -7.56
C PHE A 240 12.26 7.86 -8.92
N MET A 241 11.20 8.64 -9.21
CA MET A 241 10.95 9.32 -10.48
C MET A 241 10.81 10.83 -10.25
N ASN A 242 11.14 11.65 -11.24
CA ASN A 242 10.98 13.10 -11.14
C ASN A 242 9.60 13.53 -11.65
N SER A 243 9.14 14.67 -11.15
CA SER A 243 8.01 15.37 -11.74
C SER A 243 8.24 15.67 -13.22
N GLY A 244 7.25 15.41 -14.05
CA GLY A 244 7.34 15.56 -15.51
C GLY A 244 7.96 14.37 -16.25
N ASP A 245 8.42 13.31 -15.56
CA ASP A 245 8.93 12.11 -16.22
C ASP A 245 7.80 11.36 -16.94
N ARG A 246 8.12 10.76 -18.10
CA ARG A 246 7.18 10.01 -18.93
C ARG A 246 7.28 8.54 -18.60
N ILE A 247 6.25 7.98 -17.97
CA ILE A 247 6.27 6.61 -17.46
C ILE A 247 5.40 5.71 -18.33
N THR A 248 5.94 4.56 -18.72
CA THR A 248 5.13 3.43 -19.20
C THR A 248 4.87 2.49 -18.04
N VAL A 249 3.59 2.28 -17.72
CA VAL A 249 3.13 1.27 -16.78
C VAL A 249 2.72 0.04 -17.57
N THR A 250 3.24 -1.13 -17.24
CA THR A 250 2.86 -2.41 -17.86
C THR A 250 2.39 -3.37 -16.78
N MET A 251 1.21 -3.94 -16.96
CA MET A 251 0.60 -4.90 -16.05
C MET A 251 0.15 -6.13 -16.84
N HIS A 252 0.57 -7.33 -16.43
CA HIS A 252 0.14 -8.57 -17.08
C HIS A 252 0.34 -9.76 -16.14
N ASP A 253 -0.50 -10.78 -16.31
CA ASP A 253 -0.36 -12.01 -15.53
C ASP A 253 0.91 -12.80 -15.90
N THR A 254 1.42 -13.57 -14.95
CA THR A 254 2.54 -14.49 -15.13
C THR A 254 2.22 -15.84 -14.48
N ALA A 255 3.12 -16.82 -14.62
CA ALA A 255 2.97 -18.10 -13.92
C ALA A 255 3.02 -17.99 -12.38
N HIS A 256 3.44 -16.84 -11.84
CA HIS A 256 3.62 -16.62 -10.41
C HIS A 256 2.94 -15.32 -9.94
N GLY A 257 1.81 -14.97 -10.55
CA GLY A 257 1.02 -13.79 -10.22
C GLY A 257 1.28 -12.59 -11.13
N LEU A 258 0.56 -11.50 -10.88
CA LEU A 258 0.60 -10.26 -11.64
C LEU A 258 2.00 -9.63 -11.60
N PHE A 259 2.54 -9.36 -12.79
CA PHE A 259 3.72 -8.52 -12.96
C PHE A 259 3.31 -7.08 -13.21
N ILE A 260 4.01 -6.16 -12.55
CA ILE A 260 3.95 -4.72 -12.79
C ILE A 260 5.35 -4.23 -13.12
N GLY A 261 5.46 -3.47 -14.20
CA GLY A 261 6.69 -2.81 -14.62
C GLY A 261 6.47 -1.33 -14.86
N LEU A 262 7.36 -0.51 -14.31
CA LEU A 262 7.45 0.92 -14.57
C LEU A 262 8.72 1.19 -15.36
N ASN A 263 8.57 1.77 -16.54
CA ASN A 263 9.70 2.23 -17.35
C ASN A 263 9.62 3.74 -17.51
N ASP A 264 10.59 4.45 -16.92
CA ASP A 264 10.74 5.89 -17.07
C ASP A 264 11.47 6.18 -18.37
N LEU A 265 10.72 6.63 -19.37
CA LEU A 265 11.21 6.95 -20.70
C LEU A 265 12.07 8.21 -20.73
N THR A 266 11.97 9.06 -19.70
CA THR A 266 12.76 10.29 -19.58
C THR A 266 14.15 9.98 -19.02
N SER A 267 14.23 9.25 -17.90
CA SER A 267 15.52 8.95 -17.25
C SER A 267 16.16 7.63 -17.70
N GLY A 268 15.40 6.75 -18.36
CA GLY A 268 15.82 5.41 -18.74
C GLY A 268 15.87 4.42 -17.56
N ARG A 269 15.39 4.80 -16.38
CA ARG A 269 15.31 3.93 -15.20
C ARG A 269 14.04 3.09 -15.25
N SER A 270 14.09 1.93 -14.60
CA SER A 270 12.94 1.05 -14.49
C SER A 270 12.83 0.43 -13.11
N GLY A 271 11.62 0.02 -12.76
CA GLY A 271 11.31 -0.74 -11.56
C GLY A 271 10.21 -1.75 -11.85
N SER A 272 10.05 -2.73 -10.98
CA SER A 272 9.02 -3.75 -11.14
C SER A 272 8.62 -4.37 -9.81
N MET A 273 7.52 -5.13 -9.82
CA MET A 273 7.12 -6.03 -8.75
C MET A 273 6.32 -7.19 -9.36
N THR A 274 6.44 -8.38 -8.78
CA THR A 274 5.53 -9.50 -9.06
C THR A 274 4.85 -9.92 -7.76
N THR A 275 3.52 -10.03 -7.79
CA THR A 275 2.66 -10.33 -6.63
C THR A 275 2.66 -11.82 -6.26
N SER A 276 3.87 -12.35 -6.09
CA SER A 276 4.11 -13.78 -5.87
C SER A 276 4.30 -14.11 -4.41
N ALA A 277 3.97 -15.35 -4.04
CA ALA A 277 4.33 -15.98 -2.78
C ALA A 277 5.85 -15.93 -2.54
N ARG A 278 6.65 -16.04 -3.61
CA ARG A 278 8.12 -15.93 -3.55
C ARG A 278 8.58 -14.53 -3.12
N ASN A 279 7.86 -13.49 -3.54
CA ASN A 279 8.08 -12.12 -3.08
C ASN A 279 7.38 -11.84 -1.74
N GLY A 280 6.83 -12.85 -1.06
CA GLY A 280 6.26 -12.70 0.28
C GLY A 280 4.85 -12.11 0.33
N PHE A 281 4.18 -11.99 -0.82
CA PHE A 281 2.74 -11.71 -0.88
C PHE A 281 1.95 -12.91 -0.34
N GLY A 282 0.77 -12.63 0.24
CA GLY A 282 -0.10 -13.68 0.73
C GLY A 282 -1.45 -13.20 1.20
N GLN A 283 -2.32 -14.17 1.46
CA GLN A 283 -3.68 -13.96 1.94
C GLN A 283 -3.71 -14.07 3.47
N VAL A 284 -4.49 -13.23 4.14
CA VAL A 284 -4.80 -13.45 5.55
C VAL A 284 -5.83 -14.57 5.61
N LYS A 285 -5.51 -15.67 6.30
CA LYS A 285 -6.45 -16.78 6.42
C LYS A 285 -7.75 -16.33 7.10
N TYR A 286 -8.88 -16.49 6.42
CA TYR A 286 -10.18 -16.24 7.01
C TYR A 286 -10.50 -17.30 8.05
N ALA A 287 -10.57 -16.84 9.30
CA ALA A 287 -10.83 -17.67 10.46
C ALA A 287 -11.72 -16.89 11.43
N PRO A 288 -13.06 -16.99 11.31
CA PRO A 288 -13.96 -16.27 12.20
C PRO A 288 -13.89 -16.81 13.63
N ALA A 289 -14.41 -16.02 14.58
CA ALA A 289 -14.55 -16.44 15.97
C ALA A 289 -15.32 -17.79 16.07
N PRO A 290 -14.97 -18.68 17.02
CA PRO A 290 -14.08 -18.48 18.17
C PRO A 290 -12.59 -18.74 17.88
N SER A 291 -12.17 -18.89 16.62
CA SER A 291 -10.75 -18.97 16.29
C SER A 291 -9.98 -17.73 16.73
N THR A 292 -8.71 -17.89 17.05
CA THR A 292 -7.74 -16.79 17.24
C THR A 292 -6.58 -16.90 16.25
N ASP A 293 -6.74 -17.72 15.22
CA ASP A 293 -5.72 -17.95 14.19
C ASP A 293 -5.46 -16.66 13.42
N CYS A 294 -4.18 -16.38 13.15
CA CYS A 294 -3.75 -15.27 12.33
C CYS A 294 -2.54 -15.73 11.52
N THR A 295 -2.84 -16.36 10.39
CA THR A 295 -1.87 -17.05 9.55
C THR A 295 -1.84 -16.39 8.18
N ASN A 296 -0.64 -16.08 7.70
CA ASN A 296 -0.40 -15.74 6.29
C ASN A 296 -0.41 -17.02 5.46
N ILE A 297 -1.15 -17.02 4.35
CA ILE A 297 -1.11 -18.06 3.33
C ILE A 297 -0.33 -17.48 2.14
N PRO A 298 0.91 -17.92 1.88
CA PRO A 298 1.66 -17.46 0.72
C PRO A 298 0.87 -17.69 -0.56
N PHE A 299 0.72 -16.65 -1.37
CA PHE A 299 -0.19 -16.67 -2.53
C PHE A 299 0.38 -15.90 -3.72
N ASP A 300 0.19 -16.45 -4.91
CA ASP A 300 0.44 -15.77 -6.18
C ASP A 300 -0.87 -15.06 -6.59
N PHE A 301 -0.94 -13.74 -6.45
CA PHE A 301 -2.13 -12.99 -6.82
C PHE A 301 -2.23 -12.87 -8.33
N HIS A 302 -3.30 -13.41 -8.91
CA HIS A 302 -3.57 -13.37 -10.35
C HIS A 302 -4.79 -12.48 -10.66
N PRO A 303 -4.85 -11.83 -11.84
CA PRO A 303 -6.05 -11.14 -12.30
C PRO A 303 -7.25 -12.08 -12.35
N MET A 304 -8.42 -11.58 -11.98
CA MET A 304 -9.61 -12.42 -11.86
C MET A 304 -10.27 -12.69 -13.22
N TYR A 305 -10.34 -11.69 -14.11
CA TYR A 305 -11.21 -11.72 -15.29
C TYR A 305 -10.42 -11.70 -16.60
N SER A 306 -11.00 -12.31 -17.65
CA SER A 306 -10.41 -12.31 -19.00
C SER A 306 -10.72 -11.01 -19.73
N THR A 307 -11.94 -10.49 -19.52
CA THR A 307 -12.44 -9.25 -20.10
C THR A 307 -12.65 -8.20 -19.02
N SER A 308 -13.05 -6.98 -19.42
CA SER A 308 -13.46 -5.93 -18.50
C SER A 308 -14.80 -5.37 -18.94
N SER A 309 -15.80 -5.41 -18.07
CA SER A 309 -17.17 -4.95 -18.34
C SER A 309 -17.84 -4.47 -17.04
N GLU A 310 -19.09 -4.02 -17.13
CA GLU A 310 -19.91 -3.70 -15.96
C GLU A 310 -20.15 -4.91 -15.04
N LEU A 311 -19.88 -6.14 -15.50
CA LEU A 311 -20.04 -7.37 -14.72
C LEU A 311 -18.76 -7.81 -14.02
N THR A 312 -17.60 -7.30 -14.41
CA THR A 312 -16.32 -7.62 -13.78
C THR A 312 -16.06 -6.64 -12.64
N ARG A 313 -16.37 -7.06 -11.40
CA ARG A 313 -16.47 -6.15 -10.25
C ARG A 313 -15.77 -6.71 -9.01
N VAL A 314 -15.29 -5.81 -8.16
CA VAL A 314 -14.95 -6.08 -6.76
C VAL A 314 -16.15 -5.67 -5.91
N THR A 315 -16.99 -6.62 -5.52
CA THR A 315 -18.34 -6.28 -5.02
C THR A 315 -18.39 -5.72 -3.61
N TRP A 316 -17.32 -5.89 -2.82
CA TRP A 316 -17.27 -5.36 -1.46
C TRP A 316 -16.70 -3.95 -1.39
N ALA A 317 -15.90 -3.56 -2.39
CA ALA A 317 -15.22 -2.28 -2.43
C ALA A 317 -16.19 -1.14 -2.81
N ALA A 318 -15.97 0.06 -2.30
CA ALA A 318 -16.65 1.27 -2.76
C ALA A 318 -16.39 1.45 -4.28
N HIS A 319 -15.13 1.27 -4.68
CA HIS A 319 -14.69 1.15 -6.07
C HIS A 319 -14.94 -0.24 -6.65
N SER A 320 -16.20 -0.48 -7.00
CA SER A 320 -16.70 -1.82 -7.36
C SER A 320 -16.43 -2.27 -8.81
N TYR A 321 -15.29 -1.91 -9.39
CA TYR A 321 -14.95 -2.14 -10.79
C TYR A 321 -13.67 -3.00 -10.96
N ASN A 322 -13.37 -3.45 -12.18
CA ASN A 322 -12.15 -4.22 -12.50
C ASN A 322 -11.01 -3.29 -12.94
N ILE A 323 -11.00 -2.87 -14.21
CA ILE A 323 -9.90 -2.09 -14.78
C ILE A 323 -10.24 -0.60 -14.75
N ALA A 324 -9.43 0.15 -14.00
CA ALA A 324 -9.67 1.57 -13.80
C ALA A 324 -8.39 2.39 -13.66
N PHE A 325 -8.55 3.69 -13.84
CA PHE A 325 -7.67 4.71 -13.32
C PHE A 325 -8.49 5.56 -12.35
N ALA A 326 -7.94 5.89 -11.19
CA ALA A 326 -8.57 6.84 -10.28
C ALA A 326 -7.52 7.72 -9.60
N ASP A 327 -8.00 8.78 -8.98
CA ASP A 327 -7.20 9.82 -8.34
C ASP A 327 -7.83 10.13 -6.98
N GLU A 328 -7.14 9.80 -5.90
CA GLU A 328 -7.50 10.24 -4.55
C GLU A 328 -7.39 11.75 -4.54
N THR A 329 -8.49 12.46 -4.30
CA THR A 329 -8.43 13.92 -4.22
C THR A 329 -8.07 14.38 -2.81
N GLY A 330 -7.18 15.37 -2.71
CA GLY A 330 -6.67 15.84 -1.44
C GLY A 330 -7.60 16.81 -0.72
N HIS A 331 -7.78 16.62 0.59
CA HIS A 331 -8.58 17.49 1.46
C HIS A 331 -7.70 18.48 2.25
N PHE A 332 -6.84 19.21 1.56
CA PHE A 332 -5.93 20.18 2.18
C PHE A 332 -6.57 21.56 2.29
N ASP A 333 -6.63 22.08 3.52
CA ASP A 333 -6.94 23.48 3.80
C ASP A 333 -5.68 24.27 4.16
N ASN A 334 -5.61 25.52 3.71
CA ASN A 334 -4.55 26.43 4.14
C ASN A 334 -4.74 26.81 5.62
N CYS A 335 -3.64 26.73 6.35
CA CYS A 335 -3.59 27.07 7.77
C CYS A 335 -2.93 28.44 7.96
N ALA A 336 -3.72 29.51 8.03
CA ALA A 336 -3.17 30.85 8.20
C ALA A 336 -2.50 31.07 9.58
N LYS A 337 -2.84 30.24 10.58
CA LYS A 337 -2.18 30.24 11.89
C LYS A 337 -2.29 28.89 12.60
N VAL A 338 -1.14 28.25 12.78
CA VAL A 338 -0.96 27.05 13.62
C VAL A 338 -0.98 27.46 15.09
N VAL A 339 -1.89 26.88 15.86
CA VAL A 339 -1.96 27.12 17.32
C VAL A 339 -1.08 26.10 18.03
N ASN A 340 -1.28 24.83 17.69
CA ASN A 340 -0.52 23.67 18.18
C ASN A 340 -0.29 22.70 17.01
N ARG A 341 0.57 21.68 17.18
CA ARG A 341 0.82 20.64 16.16
C ARG A 341 -0.51 20.03 15.67
N GLY A 342 -0.82 20.19 14.39
CA GLY A 342 -2.05 19.68 13.76
C GLY A 342 -3.32 20.52 13.97
N ASN A 343 -3.27 21.63 14.72
CA ASN A 343 -4.43 22.49 14.97
C ASN A 343 -4.26 23.88 14.35
N CYS A 344 -5.22 24.26 13.52
CA CYS A 344 -5.30 25.57 12.87
C CYS A 344 -6.39 26.44 13.51
N SER A 345 -6.03 27.66 13.94
CA SER A 345 -7.01 28.62 14.50
C SER A 345 -7.79 29.39 13.44
N VAL A 346 -7.30 29.37 12.19
CA VAL A 346 -7.91 30.03 11.04
C VAL A 346 -7.76 29.08 9.86
N ARG A 347 -8.90 28.61 9.33
CA ARG A 347 -8.97 27.88 8.05
C ARG A 347 -9.24 28.92 6.97
N GLU A 348 -8.52 28.89 5.86
CA GLU A 348 -8.95 29.63 4.67
C GLU A 348 -9.87 28.72 3.85
N GLY A 349 -11.15 29.08 3.71
CA GLY A 349 -12.11 28.31 2.90
C GLY A 349 -13.47 28.01 3.55
N VAL A 350 -13.68 28.41 4.81
CA VAL A 350 -14.99 28.41 5.49
C VAL A 350 -15.28 29.76 6.11
#